data_AF-A0A2G8LQ31-F1
#
_entry.id   AF-A0A2G8LQ31-F1
#
_cell.length_a   1.000
_cell.length_b   1.000
_cell.length_c   1.000
_cell.angle_alpha   90.00
_cell.angle_beta   90.00
_cell.angle_gamma   90.00
#
_symmetry.space_group_name_H-M   'P 1'
#
loop_
_entity.id
_entity.type
_entity.pdbx_description
1 polymer ?
#
loop_
_entity_poly.entity_id
_entity_poly.type
_entity_poly.pdbx_seq_one_letter_code
_entity_poly.pdbx_strand_id
1 'polypeptide(L)'
;MVTAAFTRNPNYGEKMVRGLVASKGIKVQRQRLRQSLRRVDPQGIQRRKATALHRRQYRVEGPNSVWHVDGNHKLIRWRFVIHGGIDGYSRIPVFLRCAPNNRAETMLSSFQRGVLDFGLPAKVRSDKGGENVLVCSFMMNHPLWPNQSLSSQVGVSVEAVLNTIIKGSYLFLMLGSLESASPARKSYSRQE
;
A
#
# COMPACT_ATOMS: atom_id res chain seq x y z
N MET A 1 27.95 -11.00 17.99
CA MET A 1 27.33 -11.18 16.64
C MET A 1 26.66 -9.94 16.08
N VAL A 2 25.77 -9.25 16.82
CA VAL A 2 25.15 -8.00 16.33
C VAL A 2 26.22 -6.92 16.08
N THR A 3 27.19 -6.78 16.98
CA THR A 3 28.35 -5.89 16.80
C THR A 3 29.17 -6.23 15.54
N ALA A 4 29.46 -7.52 15.31
CA ALA A 4 30.16 -7.97 14.11
C ALA A 4 29.38 -7.73 12.81
N ALA A 5 28.04 -7.71 12.87
CA ALA A 5 27.21 -7.34 11.73
C ALA A 5 27.43 -5.87 11.33
N PHE A 6 27.58 -4.98 12.31
CA PHE A 6 27.85 -3.56 12.07
C PHE A 6 29.28 -3.29 11.60
N THR A 7 30.26 -4.11 12.02
CA THR A 7 31.62 -4.07 11.45
C THR A 7 31.61 -4.35 9.94
N ARG A 8 30.71 -5.22 9.47
CA ARG A 8 30.56 -5.53 8.04
C ARG A 8 29.80 -4.45 7.28
N ASN A 9 28.73 -3.89 7.86
CA ASN A 9 28.04 -2.74 7.30
C ASN A 9 27.30 -1.96 8.40
N PRO A 10 27.67 -0.68 8.66
CA PRO A 10 27.04 0.13 9.70
C PRO A 10 25.56 0.43 9.43
N ASN A 11 25.09 0.28 8.19
CA ASN A 11 23.72 0.58 7.78
C ASN A 11 22.74 -0.59 7.98
N TYR A 12 23.21 -1.75 8.44
CA TYR A 12 22.32 -2.90 8.66
C TYR A 12 21.21 -2.61 9.70
N GLY A 13 19.98 -2.55 9.20
CA GLY A 13 18.79 -2.47 10.04
C GLY A 13 18.36 -3.83 10.61
N GLU A 14 17.31 -3.81 11.43
CA GLU A 14 16.78 -4.98 12.13
C GLU A 14 16.56 -6.20 11.23
N LYS A 15 15.98 -6.03 10.04
CA LYS A 15 15.72 -7.12 9.10
C LYS A 15 17.01 -7.79 8.60
N MET A 16 18.03 -6.99 8.28
CA MET A 16 19.31 -7.50 7.76
C MET A 16 20.09 -8.25 8.84
N VAL A 17 20.16 -7.70 10.05
CA VAL A 17 20.82 -8.38 11.17
C VAL A 17 20.07 -9.67 11.53
N ARG A 18 18.73 -9.68 11.48
CA ARG A 18 17.95 -10.90 11.68
C ARG A 18 18.28 -11.96 10.64
N GLY A 19 18.36 -11.58 9.36
CA GLY A 19 18.74 -12.48 8.27
C GLY A 19 20.13 -13.06 8.44
N LEU A 20 21.11 -12.23 8.81
CA LEU A 20 22.49 -12.65 9.04
C LEU A 20 22.62 -13.62 10.22
N VAL A 21 21.89 -13.40 11.30
CA VAL A 21 21.91 -14.29 12.47
C VAL A 21 21.20 -15.61 12.12
N ALA A 22 20.10 -15.55 11.37
CA ALA A 22 19.40 -16.74 10.88
C ALA A 22 20.25 -17.56 9.89
N SER A 23 21.03 -16.93 9.01
CA SER A 23 21.92 -17.64 8.07
C SER A 23 23.07 -18.37 8.78
N LYS A 24 23.34 -18.04 10.03
CA LYS A 24 24.27 -18.77 10.91
C LYS A 24 23.59 -19.86 11.74
N GLY A 25 22.32 -20.18 11.43
CA GLY A 25 21.54 -21.19 12.16
C GLY A 25 20.95 -20.70 13.48
N ILE A 26 21.10 -19.42 13.83
CA ILE A 26 20.73 -18.92 15.15
C ILE A 26 19.36 -18.24 15.09
N LYS A 27 18.40 -18.80 15.82
CA LYS A 27 17.03 -18.25 15.91
C LYS A 27 16.93 -17.35 17.14
N VAL A 28 16.74 -16.04 16.91
CA VAL A 28 16.60 -15.04 17.98
C VAL A 28 15.22 -14.40 17.91
N GLN A 29 14.56 -14.30 19.07
CA GLN A 29 13.31 -13.55 19.19
C GLN A 29 13.50 -12.10 18.75
N ARG A 30 12.51 -11.58 18.01
CA ARG A 30 12.55 -10.22 17.46
C ARG A 30 12.82 -9.16 18.53
N GLN A 31 12.19 -9.29 19.69
CA GLN A 31 12.38 -8.37 20.82
C GLN A 31 13.82 -8.35 21.33
N ARG A 32 14.45 -9.51 21.51
CA ARG A 32 15.85 -9.62 21.96
C ARG A 32 16.82 -9.01 20.94
N LEU A 33 16.54 -9.21 19.65
CA LEU A 33 17.32 -8.58 18.59
C LEU A 33 17.20 -7.04 18.63
N ARG A 34 15.98 -6.51 18.81
CA ARG A 34 15.76 -5.05 18.95
C ARG A 34 16.45 -4.47 20.17
N GLN A 35 16.39 -5.15 21.31
CA GLN A 35 17.11 -4.74 22.52
C GLN A 35 18.62 -4.75 22.30
N SER A 36 19.16 -5.77 21.62
CA SER A 36 20.58 -5.81 21.27
C SER A 36 20.96 -4.68 20.32
N LEU A 37 20.16 -4.39 19.30
CA LEU A 37 20.40 -3.28 18.37
C LEU A 37 20.37 -1.93 19.09
N ARG A 38 19.46 -1.73 20.05
CA ARG A 38 19.41 -0.51 20.87
C ARG A 38 20.66 -0.31 21.71
N ARG A 39 21.23 -1.40 22.24
CA ARG A 39 22.48 -1.35 23.02
C ARG A 39 23.71 -1.12 22.14
N VAL A 40 23.75 -1.72 20.95
CA VAL A 40 24.94 -1.70 20.07
C VAL A 40 24.99 -0.46 19.16
N ASP A 41 23.85 0.01 18.65
CA ASP A 41 23.76 1.11 17.69
C ASP A 41 22.55 2.03 17.96
N PRO A 42 22.51 2.74 19.12
CA PRO A 42 21.42 3.66 19.42
C PRO A 42 21.34 4.81 18.41
N GLN A 43 22.49 5.32 17.96
CA GLN A 43 22.57 6.43 17.00
C GLN A 43 22.07 6.04 15.61
N GLY A 44 22.47 4.87 15.08
CA GLY A 44 21.99 4.40 13.78
C GLY A 44 20.51 4.01 13.80
N ILE A 45 19.94 3.62 14.95
CA ILE A 45 18.48 3.52 15.10
C ILE A 45 17.84 4.90 14.96
N GLN A 46 18.38 5.93 15.61
CA GLN A 46 17.82 7.28 15.54
C GLN A 46 17.93 7.88 14.14
N ARG A 47 19.07 7.70 13.46
CA ARG A 47 19.25 8.09 12.05
C ARG A 47 18.21 7.43 11.14
N ARG A 48 18.01 6.12 11.25
CA ARG A 48 17.00 5.39 10.45
C ARG A 48 15.56 5.84 10.75
N LYS A 49 15.27 6.27 11.98
CA LYS A 49 13.98 6.89 12.33
C LYS A 49 13.83 8.28 11.74
N ALA A 50 14.90 9.08 11.72
CA ALA A 50 14.90 10.42 11.12
C ALA A 50 14.69 10.37 9.60
N THR A 51 15.20 9.33 8.93
CA THR A 51 14.95 9.08 7.50
C THR A 51 13.59 8.43 7.21
N ALA A 52 12.76 8.18 8.22
CA ALA A 52 11.41 7.68 7.96
C ALA A 52 10.67 8.73 7.11
N LEU A 53 10.27 8.32 5.89
CA LEU A 53 9.56 9.16 4.95
C LEU A 53 8.38 9.83 5.67
N HIS A 54 8.41 11.15 5.80
CA HIS A 54 7.26 11.92 6.22
C HIS A 54 6.19 11.72 5.15
N ARG A 55 5.15 10.95 5.48
CA ARG A 55 4.00 10.77 4.60
C ARG A 55 3.34 12.13 4.40
N ARG A 56 3.45 12.68 3.20
CA ARG A 56 2.79 13.94 2.82
C ARG A 56 1.27 13.74 2.93
N GLN A 57 0.56 14.76 3.40
CA GLN A 57 -0.90 14.75 3.33
C GLN A 57 -1.31 14.67 1.86
N TYR A 58 -2.04 13.61 1.51
CA TYR A 58 -2.54 13.41 0.16
C TYR A 58 -3.86 14.17 0.01
N ARG A 59 -3.89 15.18 -0.85
CA ARG A 59 -5.08 15.98 -1.16
C ARG A 59 -5.39 15.89 -2.66
N VAL A 60 -6.69 15.84 -2.98
CA VAL A 60 -7.22 15.84 -4.34
C VAL A 60 -8.48 16.70 -4.36
N GLU A 61 -8.80 17.30 -5.50
CA GLU A 61 -9.85 18.31 -5.67
C GLU A 61 -11.26 17.85 -5.25
N GLY A 62 -11.58 16.56 -5.39
CA GLY A 62 -12.90 16.03 -5.05
C GLY A 62 -13.13 14.59 -5.53
N PRO A 63 -14.32 14.02 -5.30
CA PRO A 63 -14.70 12.72 -5.84
C PRO A 63 -14.53 12.69 -7.36
N ASN A 64 -14.14 11.53 -7.90
CA ASN A 64 -13.98 11.30 -9.33
C ASN A 64 -12.91 12.17 -10.03
N SER A 65 -12.10 12.91 -9.26
CA SER A 65 -11.03 13.75 -9.82
C SER A 65 -9.79 12.94 -10.22
N VAL A 66 -9.39 11.95 -9.42
CA VAL A 66 -8.26 11.06 -9.73
C VAL A 66 -8.60 9.64 -9.29
N TRP A 67 -8.55 8.68 -10.22
CA TRP A 67 -8.57 7.27 -9.87
C TRP A 67 -7.16 6.69 -9.82
N HIS A 68 -6.90 5.81 -8.86
CA HIS A 68 -5.67 5.01 -8.78
C HIS A 68 -5.98 3.59 -9.17
N VAL A 69 -5.23 3.05 -10.12
CA VAL A 69 -5.40 1.70 -10.65
C VAL A 69 -4.13 0.88 -10.42
N ASP A 70 -4.28 -0.38 -10.01
CA ASP A 70 -3.18 -1.29 -9.72
C ASP A 70 -3.59 -2.76 -9.85
N GLY A 71 -2.60 -3.61 -10.10
CA GLY A 71 -2.70 -5.07 -10.12
C GLY A 71 -1.98 -5.70 -8.93
N ASN A 72 -2.71 -6.42 -8.07
CA ASN A 72 -2.14 -7.14 -6.94
C ASN A 72 -1.80 -8.59 -7.30
N HIS A 73 -0.51 -8.91 -7.29
CA HIS A 73 0.02 -10.24 -7.66
C HIS A 73 0.36 -11.13 -6.46
N LYS A 74 -0.05 -10.78 -5.22
CA LYS A 74 0.26 -11.59 -4.02
C LYS A 74 -0.25 -13.03 -4.12
N LEU A 75 -1.31 -13.27 -4.88
CA LEU A 75 -1.94 -14.58 -5.07
C LEU A 75 -1.55 -15.26 -6.40
N ILE A 76 -0.51 -14.77 -7.09
CA ILE A 76 -0.13 -15.27 -8.41
C ILE A 76 0.31 -16.74 -8.40
N ARG A 77 0.76 -17.25 -7.25
CA ARG A 77 1.04 -18.70 -7.05
C ARG A 77 -0.17 -19.58 -7.35
N TRP A 78 -1.37 -19.08 -7.06
CA TRP A 78 -2.64 -19.75 -7.36
C TRP A 78 -3.27 -19.23 -8.66
N ARG A 79 -2.47 -18.55 -9.49
CA ARG A 79 -2.88 -17.91 -10.74
C ARG A 79 -3.91 -16.80 -10.58
N PHE A 80 -4.12 -16.28 -9.36
CA PHE A 80 -5.03 -15.16 -9.13
C PHE A 80 -4.30 -13.82 -9.12
N VAL A 81 -4.84 -12.90 -9.91
CA VAL A 81 -4.44 -11.49 -9.97
C VAL A 81 -5.67 -10.64 -9.64
N ILE A 82 -5.52 -9.70 -8.70
CA ILE A 82 -6.61 -8.81 -8.32
C ILE A 82 -6.35 -7.45 -8.97
N HIS A 83 -7.22 -7.07 -9.89
CA HIS A 83 -7.25 -5.78 -10.55
C HIS A 83 -8.15 -4.82 -9.76
N GLY A 84 -7.63 -3.67 -9.35
CA GLY A 84 -8.39 -2.74 -8.52
C GLY A 84 -8.25 -1.29 -8.96
N GLY A 85 -9.32 -0.53 -8.80
CA GLY A 85 -9.35 0.92 -8.95
C GLY A 85 -9.95 1.56 -7.72
N ILE A 86 -9.38 2.68 -7.25
CA ILE A 86 -9.87 3.43 -6.08
C ILE A 86 -9.95 4.92 -6.41
N ASP A 87 -11.03 5.56 -5.98
CA ASP A 87 -11.14 7.02 -6.04
C ASP A 87 -10.20 7.69 -5.02
N GLY A 88 -9.38 8.62 -5.51
CA GLY A 88 -8.32 9.25 -4.73
C GLY A 88 -8.83 10.14 -3.60
N TYR A 89 -10.05 10.68 -3.71
CA TYR A 89 -10.65 11.54 -2.70
C TYR A 89 -11.38 10.72 -1.63
N SER A 90 -12.42 9.98 -2.03
CA SER A 90 -13.28 9.21 -1.13
C SER A 90 -12.63 7.93 -0.59
N ARG A 91 -11.57 7.44 -1.25
CA ARG A 91 -10.93 6.13 -0.97
C ARG A 91 -11.84 4.92 -1.20
N ILE A 92 -12.97 5.12 -1.87
CA ILE A 92 -13.90 4.05 -2.21
C ILE A 92 -13.37 3.28 -3.43
N PRO A 93 -13.40 1.93 -3.41
CA PRO A 93 -13.12 1.14 -4.60
C PRO A 93 -14.15 1.40 -5.70
N VAL A 94 -13.69 1.83 -6.86
CA VAL A 94 -14.54 2.04 -8.06
C VAL A 94 -14.69 0.77 -8.89
N PHE A 95 -13.75 -0.17 -8.76
CA PHE A 95 -13.90 -1.55 -9.18
C PHE A 95 -12.89 -2.44 -8.46
N LEU A 96 -13.23 -3.72 -8.34
CA LEU A 96 -12.32 -4.76 -7.84
C LEU A 96 -12.64 -6.08 -8.55
N ARG A 97 -11.67 -6.65 -9.27
CA ARG A 97 -11.87 -7.88 -10.05
C ARG A 97 -10.74 -8.86 -9.82
N CYS A 98 -11.08 -10.07 -9.39
CA CYS A 98 -10.16 -11.20 -9.43
C CYS A 98 -10.17 -11.83 -10.82
N ALA A 99 -8.99 -12.11 -11.37
CA ALA A 99 -8.83 -12.74 -12.67
C ALA A 99 -7.67 -13.73 -12.68
N PRO A 100 -7.70 -14.74 -13.57
CA PRO A 100 -6.61 -15.72 -13.69
C PRO A 100 -5.37 -15.18 -14.45
N ASN A 101 -5.33 -13.88 -14.78
CA ASN A 101 -4.33 -13.28 -15.64
C ASN A 101 -4.11 -11.78 -15.31
N ASN A 102 -2.97 -11.25 -15.76
CA ASN A 102 -2.62 -9.83 -15.67
C ASN A 102 -2.71 -9.12 -17.03
N ARG A 103 -3.70 -9.46 -17.86
CA ARG A 103 -3.82 -8.90 -19.21
C ARG A 103 -4.44 -7.49 -19.19
N ALA A 104 -4.03 -6.66 -20.13
CA ALA A 104 -4.51 -5.30 -20.25
C ALA A 104 -6.01 -5.22 -20.59
N GLU A 105 -6.55 -6.19 -21.32
CA GLU A 105 -7.98 -6.25 -21.67
C GLU A 105 -8.84 -6.51 -20.42
N THR A 106 -8.34 -7.33 -19.49
CA THR A 106 -9.00 -7.59 -18.21
C THR A 106 -9.02 -6.32 -17.35
N MET A 107 -7.91 -5.58 -17.33
CA MET A 107 -7.79 -4.31 -16.62
C MET A 107 -8.76 -3.27 -17.21
N LEU A 108 -8.73 -3.09 -18.54
CA LEU A 108 -9.59 -2.14 -19.25
C LEU A 108 -11.07 -2.46 -19.06
N SER A 109 -11.49 -3.72 -19.22
CA SER A 109 -12.90 -4.09 -19.04
C SER A 109 -13.41 -3.85 -17.61
N SER A 110 -12.53 -3.97 -16.61
CA SER A 110 -12.88 -3.65 -15.21
C SER A 110 -12.98 -2.14 -15.00
N PHE A 111 -12.05 -1.39 -15.60
CA PHE A 111 -12.05 0.07 -15.60
C PHE A 111 -13.31 0.65 -16.25
N GLN A 112 -13.68 0.15 -17.44
CA GLN A 112 -14.87 0.59 -18.17
C GLN A 112 -16.16 0.34 -17.37
N ARG A 113 -16.27 -0.77 -16.64
CA ARG A 113 -17.41 -0.98 -15.73
C ARG A 113 -17.46 0.08 -14.64
N GLY A 114 -16.33 0.38 -14.01
CA GLY A 114 -16.24 1.47 -13.05
C GLY A 114 -16.67 2.80 -13.65
N VAL A 115 -16.26 3.09 -14.90
CA VAL A 115 -16.68 4.31 -15.63
C VAL A 115 -18.17 4.34 -15.91
N LEU A 116 -18.80 3.21 -16.19
CA LEU A 116 -20.26 3.12 -16.35
C LEU A 116 -20.99 3.40 -15.03
N ASP A 117 -20.46 2.91 -13.92
CA ASP A 117 -21.10 3.03 -12.60
C ASP A 117 -20.89 4.41 -11.95
N PHE A 118 -19.69 4.99 -12.09
CA PHE A 118 -19.26 6.20 -11.36
C PHE A 118 -18.93 7.39 -12.26
N GLY A 119 -19.03 7.23 -13.58
CA GLY A 119 -18.63 8.23 -14.57
C GLY A 119 -17.14 8.19 -14.89
N LEU A 120 -16.76 8.90 -15.95
CA LEU A 120 -15.37 9.02 -16.37
C LEU A 120 -14.59 9.84 -15.33
N PRO A 121 -13.45 9.36 -14.80
CA PRO A 121 -12.61 10.18 -13.93
C PRO A 121 -12.05 11.39 -14.69
N ALA A 122 -11.49 12.38 -13.98
CA ALA A 122 -10.76 13.48 -14.62
C ALA A 122 -9.26 13.19 -14.82
N LYS A 123 -8.70 12.27 -14.03
CA LYS A 123 -7.29 11.81 -14.06
C LYS A 123 -7.22 10.33 -13.67
N VAL A 124 -6.30 9.59 -14.26
CA VAL A 124 -5.98 8.21 -13.85
C VAL A 124 -4.50 8.15 -13.50
N ARG A 125 -4.18 7.48 -12.39
CA ARG A 125 -2.81 7.19 -11.96
C ARG A 125 -2.62 5.68 -11.90
N SER A 126 -1.59 5.21 -12.57
CA SER A 126 -1.12 3.83 -12.49
C SER A 126 0.41 3.83 -12.47
N ASP A 127 1.00 2.69 -12.18
CA ASP A 127 2.40 2.46 -12.51
C ASP A 127 2.57 2.24 -14.02
N LYS A 128 3.82 2.06 -14.45
CA LYS A 128 4.17 1.73 -15.85
C LYS A 128 4.02 0.23 -16.14
N GLY A 129 2.94 -0.38 -15.65
CA GLY A 129 2.60 -1.79 -15.88
C GLY A 129 2.01 -2.02 -17.28
N GLY A 130 2.32 -3.17 -17.88
CA GLY A 130 1.78 -3.57 -19.19
C GLY A 130 0.26 -3.73 -19.18
N GLU A 131 -0.32 -4.10 -18.04
CA GLU A 131 -1.76 -4.21 -17.84
C GLU A 131 -2.50 -2.87 -17.95
N ASN A 132 -1.81 -1.75 -17.69
CA ASN A 132 -2.42 -0.42 -17.67
C ASN A 132 -2.40 0.28 -19.04
N VAL A 133 -1.72 -0.30 -20.04
CA VAL A 133 -1.53 0.32 -21.37
C VAL A 133 -2.87 0.61 -22.06
N LEU A 134 -3.82 -0.33 -22.00
CA LEU A 134 -5.13 -0.14 -22.62
C LEU A 134 -6.02 0.86 -21.88
N VAL A 135 -5.89 0.98 -20.56
CA VAL A 135 -6.56 2.05 -19.80
C VAL A 135 -6.00 3.41 -20.22
N CYS A 136 -4.69 3.54 -20.34
CA CYS A 136 -4.03 4.76 -20.81
C CYS A 136 -4.54 5.17 -22.21
N SER A 137 -4.54 4.22 -23.16
CA SER A 137 -5.06 4.44 -24.51
C SER A 137 -6.54 4.82 -24.51
N PHE A 138 -7.36 4.17 -23.68
CA PHE A 138 -8.78 4.50 -23.55
C PHE A 138 -8.98 5.94 -23.09
N MET A 139 -8.27 6.38 -22.04
CA MET A 139 -8.40 7.76 -21.53
C MET A 139 -7.92 8.81 -22.54
N MET A 140 -6.80 8.57 -23.23
CA MET A 140 -6.25 9.49 -24.23
C MET A 140 -7.18 9.70 -25.43
N ASN A 141 -7.91 8.66 -25.83
CA ASN A 141 -8.80 8.69 -26.99
C ASN A 141 -10.27 8.96 -26.61
N HIS A 142 -10.57 9.18 -25.33
CA HIS A 142 -11.95 9.34 -24.88
C HIS A 142 -12.48 10.74 -25.24
N PRO A 143 -13.62 10.88 -25.95
CA PRO A 143 -14.12 12.20 -26.41
C PRO A 143 -14.39 13.21 -25.29
N LEU A 144 -14.78 12.71 -24.12
CA LEU A 144 -15.07 13.54 -22.94
C LEU A 144 -13.83 13.86 -22.09
N TRP A 145 -12.67 13.29 -22.43
CA TRP A 145 -11.45 13.60 -21.71
C TRP A 145 -10.82 14.87 -22.28
N PRO A 146 -10.59 15.91 -21.46
CA PRO A 146 -10.05 17.18 -21.96
C PRO A 146 -8.67 16.96 -22.59
N ASN A 147 -8.40 17.67 -23.70
CA ASN A 147 -7.10 17.75 -24.38
C ASN A 147 -6.03 18.35 -23.45
N GLN A 148 -5.60 17.59 -22.44
CA GLN A 148 -4.45 17.94 -21.62
C GLN A 148 -3.19 17.54 -22.38
N SER A 149 -2.33 18.51 -22.64
CA SER A 149 -1.00 18.28 -23.21
C SER A 149 -0.28 17.15 -22.46
N LEU A 150 0.40 16.28 -23.22
CA LEU A 150 1.07 15.04 -22.77
C LEU A 150 2.06 15.20 -21.59
N SER A 151 2.35 16.42 -21.13
CA SER A 151 3.36 16.73 -20.12
C SER A 151 2.97 16.33 -18.69
N SER A 152 1.71 15.98 -18.42
CA SER A 152 1.24 15.60 -17.07
C SER A 152 1.15 14.09 -16.83
N GLN A 153 1.47 13.26 -17.83
CA GLN A 153 1.24 11.81 -17.81
C GLN A 153 2.35 11.00 -17.12
N VAL A 154 3.42 11.64 -16.64
CA VAL A 154 4.49 10.98 -15.89
C VAL A 154 4.80 11.77 -14.61
N GLY A 155 3.94 11.61 -13.61
CA GLY A 155 4.11 12.18 -12.28
C GLY A 155 4.56 11.12 -11.26
N VAL A 156 5.85 11.17 -10.92
CA VAL A 156 6.59 10.55 -9.79
C VAL A 156 5.82 9.54 -8.91
N SER A 157 6.18 8.26 -9.05
CA SER A 157 6.06 7.15 -8.09
C SER A 157 4.89 7.22 -7.09
N VAL A 158 3.76 6.60 -7.44
CA VAL A 158 2.62 6.38 -6.54
C VAL A 158 2.84 5.16 -5.63
N GLU A 159 4.07 4.89 -5.21
CA GLU A 159 4.30 3.87 -4.18
C GLU A 159 3.57 4.22 -2.87
N ALA A 160 3.29 5.48 -2.55
CA ALA A 160 2.75 5.83 -1.23
C ALA A 160 1.26 5.51 -1.02
N VAL A 161 0.41 5.61 -2.06
CA VAL A 161 -1.05 5.45 -1.91
C VAL A 161 -1.48 3.99 -2.08
N LEU A 162 -0.94 3.32 -3.10
CA LEU A 162 -1.19 1.89 -3.33
C LEU A 162 -0.49 1.00 -2.31
N ASN A 163 0.69 1.38 -1.77
CA ASN A 163 1.30 0.57 -0.71
C ASN A 163 0.45 0.55 0.58
N THR A 164 -0.33 1.61 0.85
CA THR A 164 -1.16 1.70 2.05
C THR A 164 -2.42 0.84 1.94
N ILE A 165 -3.02 0.75 0.74
CA ILE A 165 -4.27 -0.01 0.54
C ILE A 165 -3.99 -1.44 0.05
N ILE A 166 -3.08 -1.64 -0.91
CA ILE A 166 -2.88 -2.96 -1.54
C ILE A 166 -1.70 -3.74 -0.93
N LYS A 167 -0.64 -3.08 -0.45
CA LYS A 167 0.59 -3.79 -0.07
C LYS A 167 0.82 -3.97 1.44
N GLY A 168 0.10 -3.28 2.35
CA GLY A 168 0.53 -3.19 3.76
C GLY A 168 -0.47 -3.39 4.91
N SER A 169 -1.80 -3.38 4.72
CA SER A 169 -2.72 -3.22 5.87
C SER A 169 -3.98 -4.09 5.91
N TYR A 170 -4.04 -5.20 5.16
CA TYR A 170 -5.21 -6.10 5.20
C TYR A 170 -5.16 -7.25 6.21
N LEU A 171 -4.14 -7.32 7.10
CA LEU A 171 -4.15 -8.29 8.20
C LEU A 171 -4.51 -7.68 9.57
N PHE A 172 -4.56 -6.35 9.71
CA PHE A 172 -4.84 -5.72 11.01
C PHE A 172 -6.27 -5.17 11.17
N LEU A 173 -7.03 -4.99 10.08
CA LEU A 173 -8.40 -4.45 10.15
C LEU A 173 -9.50 -5.47 9.86
N MET A 174 -9.17 -6.72 9.52
CA MET A 174 -10.17 -7.79 9.26
C MET A 174 -10.18 -8.91 10.32
N LEU A 175 -9.35 -8.83 11.36
CA LEU A 175 -9.31 -9.81 12.48
C LEU A 175 -9.30 -9.14 13.87
N GLY A 176 -9.82 -7.92 13.98
CA GLY A 176 -9.82 -7.14 15.24
C GLY A 176 -11.21 -6.90 15.85
N SER A 177 -12.30 -7.38 15.26
CA SER A 177 -13.67 -7.10 15.73
C SER A 177 -14.38 -8.27 16.39
N LEU A 178 -13.67 -9.33 16.77
CA LEU A 178 -14.25 -10.44 17.53
C LEU A 178 -13.30 -10.89 18.64
N GLU A 179 -12.96 -9.99 19.58
CA GLU A 179 -12.59 -10.35 20.95
C GLU A 179 -12.47 -9.09 21.82
N SER A 180 -13.59 -8.70 22.43
CA SER A 180 -13.69 -8.09 23.78
C SER A 180 -15.09 -7.50 23.98
N ALA A 181 -16.11 -8.36 23.95
CA ALA A 181 -17.30 -8.08 24.74
C ALA A 181 -16.98 -8.48 26.18
N SER A 182 -16.83 -7.50 27.08
CA SER A 182 -16.89 -7.70 28.53
C SER A 182 -17.47 -6.43 29.17
N PRO A 183 -18.32 -6.55 30.21
CA PRO A 183 -19.44 -5.64 30.40
C PRO A 183 -19.05 -4.40 31.21
N ALA A 184 -19.53 -3.23 30.76
CA ALA A 184 -19.48 -2.00 31.54
C ALA A 184 -20.38 -2.13 32.78
N ARG A 185 -19.79 -2.08 33.98
CA ARG A 185 -20.49 -1.84 35.24
C ARG A 185 -21.16 -0.47 35.20
N LYS A 186 -22.49 -0.44 35.35
CA LYS A 186 -23.22 0.77 35.76
C LYS A 186 -22.96 1.02 37.25
N SER A 187 -22.24 2.09 37.58
CA SER A 187 -22.25 2.67 38.93
C SER A 187 -23.43 3.62 39.02
N TYR A 188 -24.49 3.20 39.70
CA TYR A 188 -25.60 4.05 40.11
C TYR A 188 -25.13 4.87 41.32
N SER A 189 -25.04 6.19 41.19
CA SER A 189 -24.95 7.11 42.31
C SER A 189 -26.35 7.29 42.89
N ARG A 190 -26.57 6.85 44.13
CA ARG A 190 -27.80 7.09 44.89
C ARG A 190 -27.74 8.52 45.46
N GLN A 191 -28.80 9.29 45.26
CA GLN A 191 -29.05 10.59 45.89
C GLN A 191 -29.17 10.43 47.41
N GLU A 192 -28.82 11.49 48.13
CA GLU A 192 -29.28 11.74 49.51
C GLU A 192 -30.81 11.80 49.58
#